data_AF-A0A923T6N4-F1
#
_entry.id   AF-A0A923T6N4-F1
#
_cell.length_a   1.000
_cell.length_b   1.000
_cell.length_c   1.000
_cell.angle_alpha   90.00
_cell.angle_beta   90.00
_cell.angle_gamma   90.00
#
_symmetry.space_group_name_H-M   'P 1'
#
loop_
_entity.id
_entity.type
_entity.pdbx_description
1 polymer ?
#
loop_
_entity_poly.entity_id
_entity_poly.type
_entity_poly.pdbx_seq_one_letter_code
_entity_poly.pdbx_strand_id
1 'polypeptide(L)' 'MSYAEAIAELESLLAQLQEVPADIDQLYARVARAEALVAACRAQLRDVEDKLSALANTSE' A
#
# COMPACT_ATOMS: atom_id res chain seq x y z
N MET A 1 -6.74 -2.58 8.46
CA MET A 1 -5.57 -1.71 8.33
C MET A 1 -6.00 -0.47 7.59
N SER A 2 -5.77 0.69 8.17
CA SER A 2 -6.01 1.99 7.55
C SER A 2 -4.98 2.27 6.46
N TYR A 3 -5.31 3.19 5.56
CA TYR A 3 -4.37 3.67 4.54
C TYR A 3 -3.08 4.23 5.18
N ALA A 4 -3.18 4.95 6.29
CA ALA A 4 -2.04 5.53 6.99
C ALA A 4 -1.11 4.46 7.59
N GLU A 5 -1.67 3.40 8.18
CA GLU A 5 -0.90 2.26 8.68
C GLU A 5 -0.18 1.52 7.54
N ALA A 6 -0.85 1.33 6.39
CA ALA A 6 -0.26 0.68 5.23
C ALA A 6 0.92 1.49 4.64
N ILE A 7 0.81 2.82 4.63
CA ILE A 7 1.89 3.73 4.21
C ILE A 7 3.08 3.63 5.19
N ALA A 8 2.84 3.68 6.50
CA ALA A 8 3.89 3.56 7.50
C ALA A 8 4.63 2.21 7.42
N GLU A 9 3.90 1.12 7.17
CA GLU A 9 4.51 -0.20 6.95
C GLU A 9 5.36 -0.24 5.67
N LEU A 10 4.90 0.41 4.58
CA LEU A 10 5.68 0.54 3.34
C LEU A 10 6.98 1.32 3.54
N GLU A 11 6.95 2.44 4.27
CA GLU A 11 8.15 3.22 4.59
C GLU A 11 9.15 2.42 5.43
N SER A 12 8.66 1.65 6.40
CA SER A 12 9.50 0.76 7.20
C SER A 12 10.14 -0.35 6.37
N LEU A 13 9.38 -0.98 5.48
CA LEU A 13 9.91 -2.00 4.56
C LEU A 13 10.95 -1.41 3.62
N LEU A 14 10.74 -0.19 3.11
CA LEU A 14 11.70 0.50 2.26
C LEU A 14 13.02 0.78 3.00
N ALA A 15 12.96 1.22 4.26
CA ALA A 15 14.15 1.43 5.08
C ALA A 15 14.94 0.12 5.29
N GLN A 16 14.23 -0.98 5.57
CA GLN A 16 14.85 -2.30 5.74
C GLN A 16 15.47 -2.86 4.45
N LEU A 17 14.90 -2.52 3.28
CA LEU A 17 15.47 -2.89 1.98
C LEU A 17 16.77 -2.14 1.67
N GLN A 18 16.98 -0.97 2.28
CA GLN A 18 18.18 -0.15 2.11
C GLN A 18 19.33 -0.53 3.06
N GLU A 19 19.06 -1.34 4.09
CA GLU A 19 20.10 -1.84 4.99
C GLU A 19 20.96 -2.93 4.31
N VAL A 20 22.28 -2.84 4.49
CA VAL A 20 23.26 -3.82 4.00
C VAL A 20 23.96 -4.47 5.20
N PRO A 21 24.18 -5.80 5.21
CA PRO A 21 23.87 -6.76 4.16
C PRO A 21 22.47 -7.37 4.32
N ALA A 22 21.59 -7.12 3.34
CA ALA A 22 20.32 -7.81 3.26
C ALA A 22 20.49 -9.18 2.60
N ASP A 23 20.10 -10.23 3.31
CA ASP A 23 19.97 -11.58 2.78
C ASP A 23 18.88 -11.62 1.67
N ILE A 24 19.16 -12.31 0.56
CA ILE A 24 18.31 -12.33 -0.65
C ILE A 24 16.91 -12.88 -0.34
N ASP A 25 16.82 -13.89 0.53
CA ASP A 25 15.54 -14.46 0.93
C ASP A 25 14.69 -13.45 1.71
N GLN A 26 15.32 -12.59 2.51
CA GLN A 26 14.64 -11.54 3.24
C GLN A 26 14.24 -10.38 2.31
N LEU A 27 15.00 -10.10 1.25
CA LEU A 27 14.61 -9.13 0.22
C LEU A 27 13.32 -9.56 -0.49
N TYR A 28 13.22 -10.83 -0.89
CA TYR A 28 12.01 -11.37 -1.52
C TYR A 28 10.79 -11.22 -0.61
N ALA A 29 10.90 -11.62 0.66
CA ALA A 29 9.80 -11.53 1.63
C ALA A 29 9.34 -10.07 1.84
N ARG A 30 10.29 -9.11 1.95
CA ARG A 30 9.98 -7.69 2.11
C ARG A 30 9.30 -7.09 0.89
N VAL A 31 9.77 -7.43 -0.31
CA VAL A 31 9.17 -6.96 -1.57
C VAL A 31 7.77 -7.54 -1.77
N ALA A 32 7.57 -8.84 -1.53
CA ALA A 32 6.26 -9.48 -1.63
C ALA A 32 5.24 -8.85 -0.66
N ARG A 33 5.70 -8.50 0.55
CA ARG A 33 4.86 -7.78 1.52
C ARG A 33 4.51 -6.37 1.06
N ALA A 34 5.49 -5.63 0.53
CA ALA A 34 5.27 -4.29 -0.01
C ALA A 34 4.28 -4.31 -1.19
N GLU A 35 4.35 -5.31 -2.06
CA GLU A 35 3.41 -5.48 -3.17
C GLU A 35 1.96 -5.66 -2.68
N ALA A 36 1.77 -6.51 -1.66
CA ALA A 36 0.45 -6.71 -1.04
C ALA A 36 -0.12 -5.43 -0.42
N LEU A 37 0.73 -4.64 0.25
CA LEU A 37 0.35 -3.35 0.83
C LEU A 37 -0.06 -2.34 -0.25
N VAL A 38 0.72 -2.23 -1.34
CA VAL A 38 0.39 -1.35 -2.46
C VAL A 38 -0.92 -1.76 -3.12
N ALA A 39 -1.16 -3.05 -3.31
CA ALA A 39 -2.41 -3.56 -3.85
C ALA A 39 -3.61 -3.18 -2.96
N ALA A 40 -3.47 -3.34 -1.64
CA ALA A 40 -4.50 -2.94 -0.68
C ALA A 40 -4.76 -1.42 -0.69
N CYS A 41 -3.72 -0.60 -0.78
CA CYS A 41 -3.85 0.86 -0.88
C CYS A 41 -4.58 1.27 -2.17
N ARG A 42 -4.24 0.65 -3.31
CA ARG A 42 -4.91 0.91 -4.60
C ARG A 42 -6.40 0.54 -4.55
N ALA A 43 -6.74 -0.58 -3.93
CA ALA A 43 -8.12 -1.00 -3.76
C ALA A 43 -8.93 0.01 -2.92
N GLN A 44 -8.34 0.51 -1.83
CA GLN A 44 -8.98 1.54 -1.00
C GLN A 44 -9.19 2.86 -1.76
N LEU A 45 -8.19 3.30 -2.55
CA LEU A 45 -8.34 4.49 -3.39
C LEU A 45 -9.44 4.33 -4.43
N ARG A 46 -9.55 3.15 -5.04
CA ARG A 46 -10.61 2.83 -6.00
C ARG A 46 -11.99 2.89 -5.36
N ASP A 47 -12.16 2.31 -4.18
CA ASP A 47 -13.42 2.34 -3.43
C ASP A 47 -13.82 3.79 -3.05
N VAL A 48 -12.85 4.62 -2.68
CA VAL A 48 -13.09 6.05 -2.41
C VAL A 48 -13.49 6.80 -3.69
N GLU A 49 -12.83 6.53 -4.82
CA GLU A 49 -13.16 7.09 -6.13
C GLU A 49 -14.57 6.71 -6.57
N ASP A 50 -14.95 5.44 -6.45
CA ASP A 50 -16.29 4.95 -6.79
C ASP A 50 -17.37 5.61 -5.92
N LYS A 51 -17.11 5.79 -4.62
CA LYS A 51 -18.01 6.51 -3.70
C LYS A 51 -18.15 7.99 -4.06
N LEU A 52 -17.05 8.65 -4.43
CA LEU A 52 -17.06 10.04 -4.90
C LEU A 52 -17.87 10.18 -6.19
N SER A 53 -17.68 9.28 -7.15
CA SER A 53 -18.47 9.25 -8.39
C SER A 53 -19.97 9.03 -8.12
N ALA A 54 -20.32 8.14 -7.19
CA ALA A 54 -21.72 7.92 -6.80
C ALA A 54 -22.37 9.18 -6.19
N LEU A 55 -21.63 9.92 -5.35
CA LEU A 55 -22.10 11.18 -4.78
C LEU A 55 -22.26 12.27 -5.83
N ALA A 56 -21.32 12.38 -6.77
CA ALA A 56 -21.40 13.33 -7.88
C ALA A 56 -22.64 13.07 -8.76
N ASN A 57 -22.91 11.82 -9.12
CA ASN A 57 -24.06 11.44 -9.95
C ASN A 57 -25.42 11.53 -9.23
N THR A 58 -25.44 11.60 -7.89
CA THR A 58 -26.69 11.78 -7.11
C THR A 58 -27.06 13.27 -6.97
N SER A 59 -26.16 14.18 -7.36
CA SER A 59 -26.32 15.63 -7.21
C SER A 59 -26.81 16.33 -8.51
N GLU A 60 -27.17 15.55 -9.53
CA GLU A 60 -27.82 15.99 -10.79
C GLU A 60 -29.27 15.46 -10.85
#